data_AF-A0A329USK9-F1
#
_entry.id   AF-A0A329USK9-F1
#
_cell.length_a   1.000
_cell.length_b   1.000
_cell.length_c   1.000
_cell.angle_alpha   90.00
_cell.angle_beta   90.00
_cell.angle_gamma   90.00
#
_symmetry.space_group_name_H-M   'P 1'
#
loop_
_entity.id
_entity.type
_entity.pdbx_description
1 polymer ?
#
loop_
_entity_poly.entity_id
_entity_poly.type
_entity_poly.pdbx_seq_one_letter_code
_entity_poly.pdbx_strand_id
1 'polypeptide(L)'
;MEGKTDKISQKYLTEETITEYAKRWGKLLNENTSMRIWHTNDVKSVNIDYFDQRIISLVSRIPISVGELTADVLKAISAPVSDWYVMKRIEALLKKGVLQVVIPNKIFYNTIVQLNEE
;
A
#
# COMPACT_ATOMS: atom_id res chain seq x y z
N MET A 1 3.90 40.21 -16.49
CA MET A 1 2.95 39.10 -16.28
C MET A 1 2.71 39.01 -14.78
N GLU A 2 1.60 39.57 -14.30
CA GLU A 2 1.22 39.47 -12.88
C GLU A 2 0.77 38.04 -12.59
N GLY A 3 1.47 37.39 -11.65
CA GLY A 3 1.08 36.09 -11.11
C GLY A 3 -0.20 36.25 -10.30
N LYS A 4 -1.30 35.65 -10.76
CA LYS A 4 -2.52 35.51 -9.97
C LYS A 4 -2.19 34.67 -8.74
N THR A 5 -2.19 35.30 -7.57
CA THR A 5 -2.21 34.62 -6.29
C THR A 5 -3.61 34.02 -6.12
N ASP A 6 -3.74 32.72 -6.35
CA ASP A 6 -4.94 31.99 -5.95
C ASP A 6 -5.07 32.07 -4.42
N LYS A 7 -5.94 32.98 -3.95
CA LYS A 7 -6.33 33.03 -2.54
C LYS A 7 -7.00 31.71 -2.20
N ILE A 8 -6.30 30.83 -1.50
CA ILE A 8 -6.91 29.65 -0.86
C ILE A 8 -7.95 30.18 0.12
N SER A 9 -9.22 30.10 -0.24
CA SER A 9 -10.34 30.42 0.64
C SER A 9 -10.34 29.40 1.78
N GLN A 10 -9.92 29.82 2.97
CA GLN A 10 -10.10 29.02 4.18
C GLN A 10 -11.60 28.98 4.51
N LYS A 11 -12.25 27.88 4.12
CA LYS A 11 -13.63 27.59 4.47
C LYS A 11 -13.66 26.91 5.83
N TYR A 12 -14.37 27.50 6.79
CA TYR A 12 -14.64 26.85 8.08
C TYR A 12 -15.53 25.63 7.88
N LEU A 13 -15.24 24.55 8.62
CA LEU A 13 -16.10 23.37 8.68
C LEU A 13 -17.35 23.67 9.51
N THR A 14 -18.48 23.07 9.15
CA THR A 14 -19.69 23.15 9.97
C THR A 14 -19.56 22.25 11.20
N GLU A 15 -20.31 22.54 12.26
CA GLU A 15 -20.36 21.69 13.46
C GLU A 15 -20.78 20.25 13.13
N GLU A 16 -21.69 20.09 12.16
CA GLU A 16 -22.11 18.78 11.65
C GLU A 16 -20.93 18.00 11.06
N THR A 17 -20.14 18.63 10.19
CA THR A 17 -18.94 18.00 9.59
C THR A 17 -17.90 17.67 10.66
N ILE A 18 -17.69 18.55 11.64
CA ILE A 18 -16.75 18.30 12.74
C ILE A 18 -17.20 17.09 13.57
N THR A 19 -18.49 17.02 13.90
CA THR A 19 -19.07 15.91 14.68
C THR A 19 -18.97 14.59 13.93
N GLU A 20 -19.23 14.61 12.62
CA GLU A 20 -19.08 13.44 11.76
C GLU A 20 -17.62 12.95 11.73
N TYR A 21 -16.66 13.85 11.52
CA TYR A 21 -15.24 13.51 11.52
C TYR A 21 -14.76 12.99 12.87
N ALA A 22 -15.22 13.58 13.98
CA ALA A 22 -14.92 13.09 15.32
C ALA A 22 -15.43 11.65 15.53
N LYS A 23 -16.64 11.34 15.04
CA LYS A 23 -17.20 9.98 15.10
C LYS A 23 -16.39 8.99 14.26
N ARG A 24 -16.01 9.36 13.02
CA ARG A 24 -15.16 8.54 12.16
C ARG A 24 -13.79 8.29 12.80
N TRP A 25 -13.18 9.32 13.38
CA TRP A 25 -11.92 9.21 14.11
C TRP A 25 -12.03 8.29 15.34
N GLY A 26 -13.08 8.45 16.14
CA GLY A 26 -13.31 7.59 17.31
C GLY A 26 -13.45 6.11 16.94
N LYS A 27 -14.10 5.81 15.81
CA LYS A 27 -14.16 4.44 15.27
C LYS A 27 -12.77 3.91 14.94
N LEU A 28 -11.94 4.67 14.22
CA LEU A 28 -10.58 4.28 13.86
C LEU A 28 -9.69 4.07 15.08
N LEU A 29 -9.87 4.86 16.13
CA LEU A 29 -9.15 4.72 17.39
C LEU A 29 -9.52 3.41 18.08
N ASN A 30 -10.82 3.08 18.13
CA ASN A 30 -11.32 1.84 18.73
C ASN A 30 -10.88 0.59 17.96
N GLU A 31 -10.82 0.65 16.63
CA GLU A 31 -10.33 -0.46 15.80
C GLU A 31 -8.83 -0.75 16.02
N ASN A 32 -8.04 0.29 16.35
CA ASN A 32 -6.63 0.21 16.73
C ASN A 32 -5.76 -0.70 15.83
N THR A 33 -6.00 -0.70 14.52
CA THR A 33 -5.21 -1.52 13.59
C THR A 33 -3.85 -0.90 13.30
N SER A 34 -2.87 -1.75 13.00
CA SER A 34 -1.50 -1.31 12.66
C SER A 34 -1.41 -0.61 11.30
N MET A 35 -2.41 -0.77 10.43
CA MET A 35 -2.43 -0.17 9.11
C MET A 35 -3.80 0.47 8.81
N ARG A 36 -3.75 1.63 8.16
CA ARG A 36 -4.92 2.34 7.62
C ARG A 36 -4.63 2.76 6.19
N ILE A 37 -5.62 2.63 5.31
CA ILE A 37 -5.52 3.02 3.90
C ILE A 37 -6.57 4.07 3.57
N TRP A 38 -6.25 4.95 2.62
CA TRP A 38 -7.25 5.80 1.99
C TRP A 38 -7.93 5.03 0.85
N HIS A 39 -9.24 4.86 0.92
CA HIS A 39 -10.00 4.12 -0.08
C HIS A 39 -11.41 4.70 -0.23
N THR A 40 -11.79 5.11 -1.44
CA THR A 40 -13.13 5.65 -1.77
C THR A 40 -13.55 6.78 -0.82
N ASN A 41 -12.69 7.80 -0.66
CA ASN A 41 -12.93 8.97 0.20
C ASN A 41 -13.13 8.66 1.70
N ASP A 42 -12.62 7.52 2.17
CA ASP A 42 -12.64 7.17 3.58
C ASP A 42 -11.31 6.54 4.01
N VAL A 43 -11.03 6.63 5.31
CA VAL A 43 -9.90 5.95 5.92
C VAL A 43 -10.39 4.61 6.44
N LYS A 44 -9.78 3.52 5.98
CA LYS A 44 -10.14 2.16 6.40
C LYS A 44 -9.00 1.52 7.16
N SER A 45 -9.33 0.94 8.31
CA SER A 45 -8.45 0.05 9.06
C SER A 45 -8.33 -1.29 8.35
N VAL A 46 -7.10 -1.74 8.11
CA VAL A 46 -6.79 -2.99 7.42
C VAL A 46 -5.65 -3.73 8.11
N ASN A 47 -5.51 -5.02 7.82
CA ASN A 47 -4.34 -5.79 8.25
C ASN A 47 -3.11 -5.39 7.44
N ILE A 48 -1.92 -5.62 8.02
CA ILE A 48 -0.65 -5.28 7.36
C ILE A 48 -0.42 -6.07 6.06
N ASP A 49 -1.10 -7.19 5.87
CA ASP A 49 -1.04 -8.09 4.71
C ASP A 49 -2.15 -7.83 3.67
N TYR A 50 -2.88 -6.72 3.79
CA TYR A 50 -4.01 -6.39 2.91
C TYR A 50 -3.70 -6.51 1.41
N PHE A 51 -2.48 -6.15 1.00
CA PHE A 51 -2.05 -6.20 -0.40
C PHE A 51 -1.34 -7.50 -0.80
N ASP A 52 -1.13 -8.47 0.12
CA ASP A 52 -0.41 -9.72 -0.17
C ASP A 52 -1.06 -10.48 -1.34
N GLN A 53 -2.39 -10.59 -1.37
CA GLN A 53 -3.09 -11.26 -2.47
C GLN A 53 -2.90 -10.55 -3.81
N ARG A 54 -2.81 -9.22 -3.81
CA ARG A 54 -2.53 -8.45 -5.02
C ARG A 54 -1.11 -8.69 -5.51
N ILE A 55 -0.13 -8.73 -4.59
CA ILE A 55 1.25 -9.09 -4.91
C ILE A 55 1.30 -10.48 -5.52
N ILE A 56 0.70 -11.48 -4.86
CA ILE A 56 0.64 -12.87 -5.35
C ILE A 56 0.02 -12.93 -6.76
N SER A 57 -1.08 -12.22 -6.99
CA SER A 57 -1.76 -12.22 -8.30
C SER A 57 -0.95 -11.63 -9.45
N LEU A 58 0.06 -10.81 -9.14
CA LEU A 58 0.93 -10.15 -10.13
C LEU A 58 2.22 -10.95 -10.38
N VAL A 59 2.54 -11.92 -9.51
CA VAL A 59 3.62 -12.85 -9.79
C VAL A 59 3.12 -13.86 -10.82
N SER A 60 3.73 -13.81 -12.01
CA SER A 60 3.41 -14.73 -13.11
C SER A 60 4.15 -16.07 -12.97
N ARG A 61 3.96 -16.97 -13.94
CA ARG A 61 4.78 -18.20 -14.06
C ARG A 61 6.24 -17.92 -14.43
N ILE A 62 6.54 -16.72 -14.91
CA ILE A 62 7.89 -16.31 -15.25
C ILE A 62 8.49 -15.58 -14.05
N PRO A 63 9.73 -15.92 -13.63
CA PRO A 63 10.43 -15.21 -12.56
C PRO A 63 10.53 -13.70 -12.85
N ILE A 64 10.32 -12.88 -11.81
CA ILE A 64 10.28 -11.42 -11.89
C ILE A 64 11.23 -10.81 -10.86
N SER A 65 11.82 -9.65 -11.17
CA SER A 65 12.60 -8.92 -10.15
C SER A 65 11.69 -8.33 -9.07
N VAL A 66 12.15 -8.27 -7.82
CA VAL A 66 11.43 -7.63 -6.72
C VAL A 66 11.04 -6.19 -7.06
N GLY A 67 11.93 -5.46 -7.74
CA GLY A 67 11.70 -4.08 -8.13
C GLY A 67 10.60 -3.92 -9.18
N GLU A 68 10.61 -4.75 -10.21
CA GLU A 68 9.57 -4.76 -11.24
C GLU A 68 8.22 -5.17 -10.64
N LEU A 69 8.19 -6.21 -9.81
CA LEU A 69 6.98 -6.62 -9.08
C LEU A 69 6.47 -5.49 -8.19
N THR A 70 7.36 -4.77 -7.50
CA THR A 70 6.98 -3.62 -6.67
C THR A 70 6.34 -2.52 -7.49
N ALA A 71 6.95 -2.15 -8.63
CA ALA A 71 6.41 -1.16 -9.54
C ALA A 71 5.03 -1.57 -10.09
N ASP A 72 4.87 -2.84 -10.46
CA ASP A 72 3.59 -3.35 -10.97
C ASP A 72 2.49 -3.37 -9.91
N VAL A 73 2.83 -3.73 -8.67
CA VAL A 73 1.90 -3.63 -7.53
C VAL A 73 1.45 -2.19 -7.33
N LEU A 74 2.37 -1.23 -7.33
CA LEU A 74 2.05 0.20 -7.14
C LEU A 74 1.17 0.75 -8.27
N LYS A 75 1.42 0.36 -9.53
CA LYS A 75 0.53 0.71 -10.65
C LYS A 75 -0.86 0.10 -10.49
N ALA A 76 -0.93 -1.10 -9.91
CA ALA A 76 -2.12 -1.92 -9.85
C ALA A 76 -3.03 -1.64 -8.64
N ILE A 77 -2.57 -0.84 -7.68
CA ILE A 77 -3.33 -0.45 -6.48
C ILE A 77 -3.71 1.03 -6.54
N SER A 78 -4.95 1.34 -6.16
CA SER A 78 -5.43 2.72 -6.06
C SER A 78 -5.29 3.25 -4.64
N ALA A 79 -4.15 3.00 -4.00
CA ALA A 79 -3.85 3.43 -2.63
C ALA A 79 -2.43 4.00 -2.55
N PRO A 80 -2.22 5.13 -1.86
CA PRO A 80 -0.91 5.70 -1.68
C PRO A 80 -0.11 4.87 -0.66
N VAL A 81 0.71 3.96 -1.14
CA VAL A 81 1.67 3.19 -0.32
C VAL A 81 3.08 3.35 -0.89
N SER A 82 4.08 3.20 -0.04
CA SER A 82 5.48 3.30 -0.47
C SER A 82 6.00 1.98 -1.05
N ASP A 83 6.98 2.07 -1.95
CA ASP A 83 7.76 0.95 -2.48
C ASP A 83 8.30 0.08 -1.33
N TRP A 84 8.82 0.73 -0.28
CA TRP A 84 9.35 0.05 0.90
C TRP A 84 8.31 -0.87 1.56
N TYR A 85 7.06 -0.42 1.70
CA TYR A 85 6.00 -1.25 2.27
C TYR A 85 5.77 -2.49 1.42
N VAL A 86 5.64 -2.33 0.10
CA VAL A 86 5.45 -3.45 -0.85
C VAL A 86 6.62 -4.42 -0.77
N MET A 87 7.86 -3.92 -0.76
CA MET A 87 9.05 -4.76 -0.60
C MET A 87 9.04 -5.56 0.71
N LYS A 88 8.59 -4.95 1.83
CA LYS A 88 8.42 -5.68 3.10
C LYS A 88 7.34 -6.74 3.04
N ARG A 89 6.29 -6.55 2.24
CA ARG A 89 5.30 -7.58 2.00
C ARG A 89 5.87 -8.73 1.16
N ILE A 90 6.68 -8.44 0.14
CA ILE A 90 7.39 -9.47 -0.64
C ILE A 90 8.35 -10.27 0.26
N GLU A 91 9.13 -9.61 1.13
CA GLU A 91 9.98 -10.30 2.13
C GLU A 91 9.15 -11.22 3.05
N ALA A 92 7.97 -10.77 3.49
CA ALA A 92 7.10 -11.57 4.35
C ALA A 92 6.54 -12.80 3.59
N LEU A 93 6.20 -12.66 2.31
CA LEU A 93 5.73 -13.75 1.46
C LEU A 93 6.84 -14.78 1.18
N LEU A 94 8.09 -14.34 1.00
CA LEU A 94 9.25 -15.22 0.92
C LEU A 94 9.45 -16.01 2.23
N LYS A 95 9.36 -15.35 3.38
CA LYS A 95 9.48 -16.02 4.70
C LYS A 95 8.35 -17.03 4.96
N LYS A 96 7.15 -16.78 4.43
CA LYS A 96 6.00 -17.68 4.50
C LYS A 96 6.10 -18.86 3.53
N GLY A 97 7.09 -18.87 2.62
CA GLY A 97 7.21 -19.88 1.56
C GLY A 97 6.18 -19.73 0.43
N VAL A 98 5.46 -18.61 0.34
CA VAL A 98 4.51 -18.35 -0.77
C VAL A 98 5.27 -17.95 -2.04
N LEU A 99 6.34 -17.19 -1.87
CA LEU A 99 7.31 -16.89 -2.92
C LEU A 99 8.61 -17.62 -2.62
N GLN A 100 9.39 -17.86 -3.67
CA GLN A 100 10.75 -18.37 -3.56
C GLN A 100 11.73 -17.50 -4.34
N VAL A 101 12.99 -17.49 -3.90
CA VAL A 101 14.08 -16.82 -4.60
C VAL A 101 14.60 -17.74 -5.70
N VAL A 102 14.63 -17.24 -6.94
CA VAL A 102 15.21 -17.94 -8.09
C VAL A 102 16.65 -17.51 -8.30
N ILE A 103 16.91 -16.19 -8.28
CA ILE A 103 18.25 -15.62 -8.44
C ILE A 103 18.47 -14.59 -7.33
N PRO A 104 19.34 -14.88 -6.35
CA PRO A 104 19.65 -13.92 -5.29
C PRO A 104 20.47 -12.74 -5.84
N ASN A 105 20.29 -11.56 -5.26
CA ASN A 105 21.12 -10.40 -5.55
C ASN A 105 21.51 -9.68 -4.24
N LYS A 106 22.69 -9.05 -4.22
CA LYS A 106 23.13 -8.23 -3.07
C LYS A 106 22.15 -7.10 -2.77
N ILE A 107 21.56 -6.51 -3.81
CA ILE A 107 20.51 -5.52 -3.70
C ILE A 107 19.17 -6.26 -3.82
N PHE A 108 18.39 -6.29 -2.75
CA PHE A 108 17.13 -7.05 -2.70
C PHE A 108 16.17 -6.67 -3.85
N TYR A 109 16.13 -5.39 -4.24
CA TYR A 109 15.36 -4.90 -5.38
C TYR A 109 15.63 -5.64 -6.69
N ASN A 110 16.85 -6.14 -6.89
CA ASN A 110 17.27 -6.88 -8.09
C ASN A 110 17.19 -8.40 -7.91
N THR A 111 16.72 -8.90 -6.76
CA THR A 111 16.51 -10.33 -6.54
C THR A 111 15.37 -10.81 -7.43
N ILE A 112 15.54 -11.96 -8.08
CA ILE A 112 14.50 -12.57 -8.90
C ILE A 112 13.71 -13.57 -8.07
N VAL A 113 12.39 -13.43 -8.08
CA VAL A 113 11.44 -14.24 -7.31
C VAL A 113 10.37 -14.84 -8.21
N GLN A 114 9.75 -15.92 -7.75
CA GLN A 114 8.58 -16.53 -8.38
C GLN A 114 7.64 -17.12 -7.32
N LEU A 115 6.45 -17.56 -7.73
CA LEU A 115 5.56 -18.33 -6.85
C LEU A 115 6.23 -19.65 -6.46
N ASN A 116 6.04 -20.06 -5.21
CA ASN A 116 6.41 -21.40 -4.81
C ASN A 116 5.36 -22.39 -5.36
N GLU A 117 5.80 -23.50 -5.95
CA GLU A 117 4.92 -24.53 -6.53
C GLU A 117 4.70 -25.72 -5.56
N GLU A 118 5.15 -25.60 -4.31
CA GLU A 118 4.96 -26.59 -3.24
C GLU A 118 3.50 -26.76 -2.79
#